data_AF-A0A2N0MSZ1-F1
#
_entry.id   AF-A0A2N0MSZ1-F1
#
_cell.length_a   1.000
_cell.length_b   1.000
_cell.length_c   1.000
_cell.angle_alpha   90.00
_cell.angle_beta   90.00
_cell.angle_gamma   90.00
#
_symmetry.space_group_name_H-M   'P 1'
#
loop_
_entity.id
_entity.type
_entity.pdbx_description
1 polymer ?
#
loop_
_entity_poly.entity_id
_entity_poly.type
_entity_poly.pdbx_seq_one_letter_code
_entity_poly.pdbx_strand_id
1 'polypeptide(L)'
;MTQVSDQQDVDRRAHALVLPSFDMPIVRVYTGADGVSHLEEIKDSIAATDIKKVTDLRFLLSEAGSGQRLNAPYGHYDITLSGQMDLSVADGASLRVSPGGVCLVEDQVDHSFIVVGTDPRIFIIARLEE
;
A
#
# COMPACT_ATOMS: atom_id res chain seq x y z
N MET A 1 -55.07 -30.43 -14.56
CA MET A 1 -53.87 -31.23 -14.25
C MET A 1 -52.72 -30.24 -14.16
N THR A 2 -52.24 -30.03 -12.95
CA THR A 2 -51.36 -28.93 -12.54
C THR A 2 -49.89 -29.38 -12.62
N GLN A 3 -49.04 -28.58 -13.27
CA GLN A 3 -47.60 -28.47 -13.01
C GLN A 3 -47.37 -26.96 -12.85
N VAL A 4 -46.99 -26.39 -11.70
CA VAL A 4 -45.83 -26.63 -10.82
C VAL A 4 -44.52 -26.71 -11.61
N SER A 5 -43.91 -25.56 -11.90
CA SER A 5 -42.70 -25.08 -11.22
C SER A 5 -42.14 -23.87 -11.97
N ASP A 6 -42.19 -22.69 -11.38
CA ASP A 6 -41.26 -21.62 -11.78
C ASP A 6 -40.93 -20.71 -10.60
N GLN A 7 -40.65 -21.36 -9.46
CA GLN A 7 -40.27 -20.72 -8.21
C GLN A 7 -38.76 -20.82 -8.00
N GLN A 8 -37.92 -20.44 -8.97
CA GLN A 8 -36.48 -20.25 -8.78
C GLN A 8 -35.89 -19.25 -9.78
N ASP A 9 -36.36 -18.00 -9.78
CA ASP A 9 -35.61 -16.93 -10.46
C ASP A 9 -35.77 -15.55 -9.79
N VAL A 10 -35.70 -15.52 -8.46
CA VAL A 10 -35.69 -14.28 -7.68
C VAL A 10 -34.75 -14.44 -6.48
N ASP A 11 -33.43 -14.44 -6.72
CA ASP A 11 -32.43 -13.93 -5.75
C ASP A 11 -30.98 -14.18 -6.20
N ARG A 12 -30.57 -13.54 -7.30
CA ARG A 12 -29.15 -13.31 -7.58
C ARG A 12 -28.90 -11.84 -7.86
N ARG A 13 -29.31 -10.98 -6.91
CA ARG A 13 -28.73 -9.64 -6.83
C ARG A 13 -27.29 -9.81 -6.38
N ALA A 14 -26.36 -9.79 -7.34
CA ALA A 14 -24.96 -9.58 -7.04
C ALA A 14 -24.87 -8.31 -6.19
N HIS A 15 -24.53 -8.45 -4.92
CA HIS A 15 -24.07 -7.34 -4.09
C HIS A 15 -22.75 -6.87 -4.71
N ALA A 16 -22.85 -6.01 -5.72
CA ALA A 16 -21.69 -5.24 -6.16
C ALA A 16 -21.28 -4.40 -4.96
N LEU A 17 -20.20 -4.84 -4.29
CA LEU A 17 -19.53 -4.05 -3.29
C LEU A 17 -19.09 -2.78 -4.01
N VAL A 18 -19.81 -1.68 -3.78
CA VAL A 18 -19.34 -0.36 -4.17
C VAL A 18 -18.14 -0.09 -3.26
N LEU A 19 -16.97 -0.50 -3.73
CA LEU A 19 -15.72 -0.15 -3.09
C LEU A 19 -15.64 1.38 -3.16
N PRO A 20 -15.40 2.07 -2.03
CA PRO A 20 -15.07 3.48 -2.07
C PRO A 20 -13.95 3.70 -3.10
N SER A 21 -14.03 4.80 -3.85
CA SER A 21 -12.86 5.32 -4.57
C SER A 21 -11.85 5.74 -3.51
N PHE A 22 -11.02 4.80 -3.11
CA PHE A 22 -9.85 5.08 -2.30
C PHE A 22 -8.82 5.72 -3.23
N ASP A 23 -8.45 6.97 -2.97
CA ASP A 23 -7.15 7.49 -3.44
C ASP A 23 -6.09 6.62 -2.77
N MET A 24 -5.76 5.49 -3.39
CA MET A 24 -4.73 4.55 -2.95
C MET A 24 -3.45 4.97 -3.65
N PRO A 25 -2.58 5.76 -2.97
CA PRO A 25 -1.33 6.11 -3.61
C PRO A 25 -0.53 4.84 -3.87
N ILE A 26 -0.05 4.71 -5.10
CA ILE A 26 1.04 3.79 -5.44
C ILE A 26 2.24 4.69 -5.68
N VAL A 27 3.21 4.66 -4.77
CA VAL A 27 4.34 5.58 -4.77
C VAL A 27 5.65 4.80 -4.77
N ARG A 28 6.64 5.31 -5.49
CA ARG A 28 8.02 4.87 -5.41
C ARG A 28 8.81 5.80 -4.50
N VAL A 29 9.59 5.23 -3.60
CA VAL A 29 10.59 5.94 -2.79
C VAL A 29 11.95 5.52 -3.31
N TYR A 30 12.75 6.46 -3.81
CA TYR A 30 14.03 6.17 -4.44
C TYR A 30 15.06 7.26 -4.18
N THR A 31 16.35 6.90 -4.23
CA THR A 31 17.45 7.87 -4.18
C THR A 31 17.72 8.44 -5.58
N GLY A 32 17.60 9.76 -5.70
CA GLY A 32 17.85 10.50 -6.93
C GLY A 32 19.34 10.69 -7.23
N ALA A 33 19.63 11.20 -8.43
CA ALA A 33 20.99 11.53 -8.84
C ALA A 33 21.61 12.69 -8.04
N ASP A 34 20.77 13.46 -7.34
CA ASP A 34 21.15 14.51 -6.39
C ASP A 34 21.55 13.98 -5.00
N GLY A 35 21.48 12.67 -4.79
CA GLY A 35 21.89 12.02 -3.55
C GLY A 35 20.90 12.19 -2.40
N VAL A 36 19.65 12.57 -2.69
CA VAL A 36 18.56 12.58 -1.70
C VAL A 36 17.41 11.67 -2.15
N SER A 37 16.55 11.28 -1.22
CA SER A 37 15.38 10.47 -1.55
C SER A 37 14.22 11.33 -2.06
N HIS A 38 13.42 10.76 -2.97
CA HIS A 38 12.28 11.39 -3.64
C HIS A 38 11.05 10.49 -3.57
N LEU A 39 9.88 11.09 -3.77
CA LEU A 39 8.62 10.39 -3.96
C LEU A 39 8.12 10.55 -5.40
N GLU A 40 7.81 9.44 -6.07
CA GLU A 40 7.22 9.43 -7.42
C GLU A 40 5.92 8.64 -7.42
N GLU A 41 4.82 9.29 -7.80
CA GLU A 41 3.53 8.61 -7.98
C GLU A 41 3.58 7.73 -9.24
N ILE A 42 3.27 6.45 -9.09
CA ILE A 42 3.24 5.51 -10.19
C ILE A 42 1.80 5.25 -10.61
N LYS A 43 1.35 5.98 -11.62
CA LYS A 43 -0.06 6.02 -12.05
C LYS A 43 -0.54 4.74 -12.76
N ASP A 44 0.38 3.94 -13.29
CA ASP A 44 0.05 2.81 -14.18
C ASP A 44 0.54 1.42 -13.69
N SER A 45 1.18 1.28 -12.52
CA SER A 45 2.22 0.24 -12.37
C SER A 45 1.95 -0.96 -11.46
N ILE A 46 0.70 -1.31 -11.15
CA ILE A 46 0.43 -2.69 -10.70
C ILE A 46 -0.59 -3.30 -11.65
N ALA A 47 -0.23 -3.35 -12.93
CA ALA A 47 -0.88 -4.25 -13.86
C ALA A 47 -0.75 -5.68 -13.29
N ALA A 48 -1.80 -6.49 -13.40
CA ALA A 48 -1.81 -7.87 -12.90
C ALA A 48 -0.66 -8.75 -13.47
N THR A 49 0.02 -8.28 -14.51
CA THR A 49 1.17 -8.91 -15.16
C THR A 49 2.53 -8.51 -14.57
N ASP A 50 2.63 -7.48 -13.71
CA ASP A 50 3.90 -7.10 -13.07
C ASP A 50 4.18 -7.98 -11.84
N ILE A 51 4.49 -9.24 -12.11
CA ILE A 51 4.80 -10.24 -11.08
C ILE A 51 6.23 -9.99 -10.58
N LYS A 52 6.36 -9.55 -9.32
CA LYS A 52 7.64 -9.55 -8.61
C LYS A 52 7.78 -10.80 -7.75
N LYS A 53 8.97 -11.40 -7.76
CA LYS A 53 9.31 -12.43 -6.78
C LYS A 53 9.65 -11.77 -5.45
N VAL A 54 9.22 -12.40 -4.37
CA VAL A 54 9.50 -11.95 -3.01
C VAL A 54 10.26 -13.05 -2.27
N THR A 55 11.28 -12.65 -1.52
CA THR A 55 12.07 -13.58 -0.70
C THR A 55 11.45 -13.79 0.68
N ASP A 56 10.66 -12.82 1.15
CA ASP A 56 10.08 -12.80 2.47
C ASP A 56 8.86 -11.86 2.52
N LEU A 57 7.89 -12.20 3.37
CA LEU A 57 6.67 -11.42 3.60
C LEU A 57 6.33 -11.42 5.08
N ARG A 58 6.14 -10.23 5.66
CA ARG A 58 5.83 -10.06 7.09
C ARG A 58 4.60 -9.17 7.27
N PHE A 59 3.77 -9.52 8.24
CA PHE A 59 2.75 -8.63 8.78
C PHE A 59 3.32 -7.91 10.00
N LEU A 60 3.18 -6.60 10.03
CA LEU A 60 3.69 -5.76 11.10
C LEU A 60 2.58 -4.87 11.66
N LEU A 61 2.81 -4.41 12.88
CA LEU A 61 1.99 -3.44 13.57
C LEU A 61 2.87 -2.30 14.08
N SER A 62 2.41 -1.07 13.91
CA SER A 62 3.02 0.13 14.49
C SER A 62 1.96 0.97 15.19
N GLU A 63 2.22 1.32 16.45
CA GLU A 63 1.29 2.07 17.28
C GLU A 63 1.08 3.50 16.77
N ALA A 64 -0.09 4.08 17.05
CA ALA A 64 -0.37 5.47 16.71
C ALA A 64 0.67 6.43 17.33
N GLY A 65 1.17 7.38 16.54
CA GLY A 65 2.22 8.31 16.94
C GLY A 65 3.64 7.75 16.90
N SER A 66 3.82 6.45 16.63
CA SER A 66 5.16 5.89 16.39
C SER A 66 5.70 6.34 15.02
N GLY A 67 7.00 6.54 14.92
CA GLY A 67 7.64 6.95 13.67
C GLY A 67 9.14 6.70 13.70
N GLN A 68 9.73 6.63 12.52
CA GLN A 68 11.15 6.35 12.35
C GLN A 68 11.67 7.03 11.08
N ARG A 69 12.95 7.43 11.13
CA ARG A 69 13.77 7.74 9.96
C ARG A 69 14.69 6.55 9.68
N LEU A 70 14.66 6.06 8.45
CA LEU A 70 15.37 4.86 8.02
C LEU A 70 15.68 4.94 6.53
N ASN A 71 16.39 3.95 6.01
CA ASN A 71 16.57 3.73 4.58
C ASN A 71 16.17 2.30 4.21
N ALA A 72 16.16 1.99 2.93
CA ALA A 72 15.89 0.66 2.41
C ALA A 72 17.18 -0.04 1.97
N PRO A 73 17.72 -0.98 2.77
CA PRO A 73 18.87 -1.79 2.35
C PRO A 73 18.56 -2.74 1.20
N TYR A 74 17.28 -2.91 0.85
CA TYR A 74 16.78 -3.72 -0.26
C TYR A 74 15.41 -3.18 -0.73
N GLY A 75 15.09 -3.43 -1.99
CA GLY A 75 13.78 -3.14 -2.55
C GLY A 75 12.67 -3.93 -1.84
N HIS A 76 11.60 -3.26 -1.44
CA HIS A 76 10.45 -3.92 -0.84
C HIS A 76 9.16 -3.13 -1.08
N TYR A 77 8.02 -3.83 -1.02
CA TYR A 77 6.73 -3.18 -0.91
C TYR A 77 6.36 -2.99 0.56
N ASP A 78 5.94 -1.78 0.92
CA ASP A 78 5.19 -1.48 2.14
C ASP A 78 3.71 -1.24 1.79
N ILE A 79 2.83 -2.12 2.27
CA ILE A 79 1.40 -2.15 1.92
C ILE A 79 0.58 -1.91 3.17
N THR A 80 -0.17 -0.80 3.21
CA THR A 80 -1.00 -0.46 4.37
C THR A 80 -2.34 -1.20 4.33
N LEU A 81 -2.63 -2.00 5.36
CA LEU A 81 -3.90 -2.74 5.49
C LEU A 81 -4.92 -2.01 6.36
N SER A 82 -4.46 -1.35 7.43
CA SER A 82 -5.28 -0.54 8.33
C SER A 82 -4.46 0.58 8.95
N GLY A 83 -5.13 1.57 9.56
CA GLY A 83 -4.47 2.78 10.05
C GLY A 83 -3.87 3.58 8.90
N GLN A 84 -3.06 4.59 9.22
CA GLN A 84 -2.46 5.47 8.23
C GLN A 84 -1.06 5.91 8.68
N MET A 85 -0.20 6.26 7.73
CA MET A 85 1.05 6.96 8.02
C MET A 85 1.21 8.20 7.14
N ASP A 86 1.94 9.19 7.61
CA ASP A 86 2.56 10.19 6.75
C ASP A 86 3.99 9.74 6.43
N LEU A 87 4.29 9.58 5.15
CA LEU A 87 5.61 9.27 4.60
C LEU A 87 6.24 10.57 4.09
N SER A 88 7.52 10.79 4.37
CA SER A 88 8.25 11.97 3.93
C SER A 88 9.70 11.66 3.57
N VAL A 89 10.30 12.48 2.72
CA VAL A 89 11.70 12.37 2.28
C VAL A 89 12.40 13.72 2.38
N ALA A 90 13.73 13.73 2.23
CA ALA A 90 14.56 14.91 2.50
C ALA A 90 14.34 16.09 1.54
N ASP A 91 13.75 15.88 0.35
CA ASP A 91 13.39 16.94 -0.60
C ASP A 91 12.19 17.80 -0.13
N GLY A 92 11.55 17.43 0.98
CA GLY A 92 10.39 18.09 1.56
C GLY A 92 9.04 17.53 1.10
N ALA A 93 9.02 16.59 0.17
CA ALA A 93 7.83 15.86 -0.24
C ALA A 93 7.29 15.00 0.90
N SER A 94 5.96 14.97 1.01
CA SER A 94 5.24 14.18 2.01
C SER A 94 3.91 13.70 1.45
N LEU A 95 3.49 12.51 1.88
CA LEU A 95 2.31 11.83 1.41
C LEU A 95 1.64 11.03 2.53
N ARG A 96 0.32 11.22 2.68
CA ARG A 96 -0.51 10.37 3.54
C ARG A 96 -0.77 9.03 2.84
N VAL A 97 -0.31 7.95 3.46
CA VAL A 97 -0.58 6.57 3.00
C VAL A 97 -1.68 5.98 3.87
N SER A 98 -2.83 5.74 3.24
CA SER A 98 -4.04 5.18 3.84
C SER A 98 -4.19 3.69 3.51
N PRO A 99 -5.18 2.97 4.07
CA PRO A 99 -5.42 1.57 3.71
C PRO A 99 -5.58 1.38 2.20
N GLY A 100 -4.89 0.38 1.65
CA GLY A 100 -4.78 0.12 0.22
C GLY A 100 -3.61 0.85 -0.47
N GLY A 101 -3.01 1.85 0.17
CA GLY A 101 -1.80 2.52 -0.33
C GLY A 101 -0.58 1.59 -0.33
N VAL A 102 0.24 1.72 -1.38
CA VAL A 102 1.43 0.89 -1.63
C VAL A 102 2.63 1.79 -1.85
N CYS A 103 3.71 1.53 -1.10
CA CYS A 103 5.01 2.15 -1.33
C CYS A 103 5.99 1.10 -1.85
N LEU A 104 6.55 1.29 -3.04
CA LEU A 104 7.75 0.59 -3.48
C LEU A 104 8.97 1.36 -2.94
N VAL A 105 9.66 0.79 -1.97
CA VAL A 105 10.74 1.46 -1.25
C VAL A 105 12.09 0.89 -1.69
N GLU A 106 12.91 1.74 -2.30
CA GLU A 106 14.21 1.39 -2.90
C GLU A 106 15.32 2.41 -2.56
N ASP A 107 15.03 3.41 -1.74
CA ASP A 107 15.97 4.47 -1.42
C ASP A 107 17.08 3.99 -0.46
N GLN A 108 18.31 4.40 -0.74
CA GLN A 108 19.48 4.02 0.05
C GLN A 108 19.93 5.11 1.02
N VAL A 109 19.32 6.30 0.95
CA VAL A 109 19.70 7.47 1.76
C VAL A 109 18.84 7.57 3.00
N ASP A 110 17.61 8.05 2.87
CA ASP A 110 16.60 7.99 3.92
C ASP A 110 15.18 8.38 3.48
N HIS A 111 14.22 7.89 4.24
CA HIS A 111 12.86 8.38 4.31
C HIS A 111 12.40 8.32 5.78
N SER A 112 11.30 9.00 6.08
CA SER A 112 10.70 8.97 7.41
C SER A 112 9.22 8.68 7.32
N PHE A 113 8.70 7.92 8.28
CA PHE A 113 7.26 7.78 8.45
C PHE A 113 6.83 8.09 9.87
N ILE A 114 5.58 8.51 10.04
CA ILE A 114 4.89 8.56 11.32
C ILE A 114 3.48 7.97 11.17
N VAL A 115 3.09 7.07 12.06
CA VAL A 115 1.72 6.57 12.15
C VAL A 115 0.83 7.67 12.71
N VAL A 116 -0.25 7.98 12.01
CA VAL A 116 -1.13 9.11 12.26
C VAL A 116 -2.57 8.65 12.45
N GLY A 117 -3.35 9.44 13.18
CA GLY A 117 -4.68 9.05 13.64
C GLY A 117 -4.64 8.41 15.03
N THR A 118 -5.71 7.72 15.41
CA THR A 118 -5.85 7.08 16.72
C THR A 118 -5.59 5.58 16.70
N ASP A 119 -5.66 4.97 15.53
CA ASP A 119 -5.58 3.52 15.38
C ASP A 119 -4.15 3.09 15.00
N PRO A 120 -3.69 1.92 15.46
CA PRO A 120 -2.42 1.38 15.01
C PRO A 120 -2.46 1.06 13.51
N ARG A 121 -1.30 1.19 12.86
CA ARG A 121 -1.10 0.80 11.47
C ARG A 121 -0.76 -0.69 11.41
N ILE A 122 -1.54 -1.44 10.65
CA ILE A 122 -1.20 -2.82 10.26
C ILE A 122 -0.80 -2.79 8.80
N PHE A 123 0.35 -3.38 8.48
CA PHE A 123 0.93 -3.32 7.16
C PHE A 123 1.74 -4.57 6.83
N ILE A 124 2.01 -4.75 5.55
CA ILE A 124 2.85 -5.82 5.03
C ILE A 124 4.15 -5.22 4.53
N ILE A 125 5.27 -5.84 4.88
CA ILE A 125 6.54 -5.66 4.17
C ILE A 125 6.79 -6.91 3.34
N ALA A 126 6.87 -6.74 2.02
CA ALA A 126 7.20 -7.80 1.08
C ALA A 126 8.53 -7.49 0.41
N ARG A 127 9.59 -8.20 0.81
CA ARG A 127 10.94 -7.99 0.30
C ARG A 127 11.08 -8.58 -1.09
N LEU A 128 11.59 -7.79 -2.04
CA LEU A 128 11.85 -8.25 -3.39
C LEU A 128 13.06 -9.20 -3.44
N GLU A 129 13.02 -10.15 -4.36
CA GLU A 129 14.21 -10.88 -4.79
C GLU A 129 15.06 -9.98 -5.71
N GLU A 130 16.37 -9.91 -5.46
CA GLU A 130 17.33 -9.16 -6.28
C GLU A 130 17.58 -9.83 -7.64
#